data_AF-A0A7C5CUN6-F1
#
_entry.id   AF-A0A7C5CUN6-F1
#
_cell.length_a   1.000
_cell.length_b   1.000
_cell.length_c   1.000
_cell.angle_alpha   90.00
_cell.angle_beta   90.00
_cell.angle_gamma   90.00
#
_symmetry.space_group_name_H-M   'P 1'
#
loop_
_entity.id
_entity.type
_entity.pdbx_description
1 polymer ?
#
loop_
_entity_poly.entity_id
_entity_poly.type
_entity_poly.pdbx_seq_one_letter_code
_entity_poly.pdbx_strand_id
1 'polypeptide(L)'
;MTVNYETAPTAFTYWNMRRKGIIQSEIARHFGISRQAVNRSIHDIERIILSDLLEMARSSDVMVDWTSAVKGVLVGSSRQLGGLYCLIIIDDSGRPRVFYDTRTLGIEHDNRAEITKIKDVIRRSLGLELRDEMTFRSILGSLYG
;
A
#
# COMPACT_ATOMS: atom_id res chain seq x y z
N MET A 1 9.29 -14.14 -2.89
CA MET A 1 8.72 -15.15 -1.96
C MET A 1 7.58 -14.45 -1.23
N THR A 2 6.32 -14.91 -1.32
CA THR A 2 5.22 -14.17 -0.65
C THR A 2 5.32 -14.39 0.86
N VAL A 3 5.62 -13.35 1.62
CA VAL A 3 5.58 -13.43 3.09
C VAL A 3 4.15 -13.70 3.51
N ASN A 4 3.97 -14.80 4.24
CA ASN A 4 2.68 -15.22 4.72
C ASN A 4 2.41 -14.55 6.08
N TYR A 5 1.56 -13.53 6.09
CA TYR A 5 1.12 -12.80 7.28
C TYR A 5 0.39 -13.70 8.30
N GLU A 6 0.11 -14.96 7.95
CA GLU A 6 -0.42 -16.00 8.84
C GLU A 6 0.47 -16.30 10.06
N THR A 7 1.76 -15.97 10.02
CA THR A 7 2.68 -16.18 11.16
C THR A 7 2.58 -15.08 12.23
N ALA A 8 1.98 -13.93 11.90
CA ALA A 8 1.65 -12.87 12.86
C ALA A 8 0.30 -12.19 12.52
N PRO A 9 -0.84 -12.93 12.49
CA PRO A 9 -2.13 -12.41 12.00
C PRO A 9 -2.58 -11.17 12.78
N THR A 10 -2.28 -11.15 14.09
CA THR A 10 -2.67 -10.08 14.99
C THR A 10 -1.88 -8.79 14.76
N ALA A 11 -0.58 -8.88 14.47
CA ALA A 11 0.24 -7.70 14.20
C ALA A 11 -0.17 -7.02 12.88
N PHE A 12 -0.40 -7.82 11.83
CA PHE A 12 -0.94 -7.32 10.57
C PHE A 12 -2.32 -6.67 10.77
N THR A 13 -3.19 -7.28 11.58
CA THR A 13 -4.50 -6.71 11.90
C THR A 13 -4.38 -5.35 12.57
N TYR A 14 -3.50 -5.19 13.56
CA TYR A 14 -3.27 -3.90 14.24
C TYR A 14 -2.77 -2.84 13.26
N TRP A 15 -1.84 -3.21 12.40
CA TRP A 15 -1.32 -2.33 11.36
C TRP A 15 -2.40 -1.92 10.35
N ASN A 16 -3.23 -2.87 9.89
CA ASN A 16 -4.32 -2.61 8.95
C ASN A 16 -5.40 -1.68 9.57
N MET A 17 -5.69 -1.86 10.86
CA MET A 17 -6.56 -0.92 11.60
C MET A 17 -5.91 0.47 11.72
N ARG A 18 -4.61 0.53 12.01
CA ARG A 18 -3.90 1.79 12.22
C ARG A 18 -3.85 2.64 10.96
N ARG A 19 -3.53 2.05 9.81
CA ARG A 19 -3.46 2.76 8.52
C ARG A 19 -4.82 3.26 8.02
N LYS A 20 -5.91 2.70 8.52
CA LYS A 20 -7.30 3.18 8.31
C LYS A 20 -7.72 4.29 9.28
N GLY A 21 -6.80 4.77 10.13
CA GLY A 21 -7.03 5.89 11.04
C GLY A 21 -7.40 5.50 12.48
N ILE A 22 -7.55 4.21 12.80
CA ILE A 22 -7.86 3.79 14.17
C ILE A 22 -6.65 4.07 15.08
N ILE A 23 -6.88 4.69 16.23
CA ILE A 23 -5.82 5.05 17.18
C ILE A 23 -5.38 3.84 18.01
N GLN A 24 -4.10 3.79 18.38
CA GLN A 24 -3.52 2.63 19.07
C GLN A 24 -4.18 2.30 20.42
N SER A 25 -4.71 3.30 21.14
CA SER A 25 -5.46 3.09 22.39
C SER A 25 -6.77 2.36 22.16
N GLU A 26 -7.44 2.61 21.04
CA GLU A 26 -8.68 1.93 20.67
C GLU A 26 -8.41 0.50 20.22
N ILE A 27 -7.35 0.28 19.43
CA ILE A 27 -6.87 -1.07 19.08
C ILE A 27 -6.54 -1.85 20.37
N ALA A 28 -5.78 -1.24 21.28
CA ALA A 28 -5.42 -1.85 22.56
C ALA A 28 -6.66 -2.27 23.39
N ARG A 29 -7.66 -1.39 23.48
CA ARG A 29 -8.94 -1.67 24.14
C ARG A 29 -9.70 -2.82 23.46
N HIS A 30 -9.75 -2.84 22.13
CA HIS A 30 -10.46 -3.87 21.38
C HIS A 30 -9.87 -5.27 21.60
N PHE A 31 -8.55 -5.37 21.73
CA PHE A 31 -7.85 -6.66 21.89
C PHE A 31 -7.46 -7.00 23.34
N GLY A 32 -7.81 -6.16 24.31
CA GLY A 32 -7.50 -6.42 25.73
C GLY A 32 -6.01 -6.41 26.06
N ILE A 33 -5.20 -5.66 25.32
CA ILE A 33 -3.74 -5.56 25.50
C ILE A 33 -3.30 -4.13 25.79
N SER A 34 -2.03 -3.92 26.14
CA SER A 34 -1.51 -2.57 26.39
C SER A 34 -1.23 -1.80 25.09
N ARG A 35 -1.31 -0.47 25.15
CA ARG A 35 -0.92 0.40 24.03
C ARG A 35 0.53 0.16 23.60
N GLN A 36 1.43 -0.14 24.54
CA GLN A 36 2.84 -0.45 24.25
C GLN A 36 2.99 -1.77 23.50
N ALA A 37 2.16 -2.78 23.78
CA ALA A 37 2.16 -4.03 23.04
C ALA A 37 1.68 -3.84 21.60
N VAL A 38 0.62 -3.05 21.39
CA VAL A 38 0.14 -2.65 20.06
C VAL A 38 1.24 -1.90 19.29
N ASN A 39 1.86 -0.90 19.92
CA ASN A 39 2.88 -0.08 19.26
C ASN A 39 4.09 -0.92 18.81
N ARG A 40 4.59 -1.81 19.68
CA ARG A 40 5.69 -2.74 19.32
C ARG A 40 5.31 -3.65 18.16
N SER A 41 4.12 -4.24 18.21
CA SER A 41 3.63 -5.13 17.15
C SER A 41 3.50 -4.42 15.80
N ILE A 42 3.00 -3.19 15.79
CA ILE A 42 2.91 -2.35 14.58
C ILE A 42 4.31 -2.03 14.06
N HIS A 43 5.24 -1.65 14.93
CA HIS A 43 6.60 -1.34 14.51
C HIS A 43 7.32 -2.54 13.88
N ASP A 44 7.15 -3.73 14.46
CA ASP A 44 7.76 -4.95 13.94
C ASP A 44 7.20 -5.33 12.57
N ILE A 45 5.87 -5.25 12.38
CA ILE A 45 5.25 -5.56 11.09
C ILE A 45 5.55 -4.51 10.03
N GLU A 46 5.69 -3.22 10.39
CA GLU A 46 6.10 -2.17 9.44
C GLU A 46 7.48 -2.46 8.82
N ARG A 47 8.41 -3.07 9.57
CA ARG A 47 9.70 -3.50 9.02
C ARG A 47 9.56 -4.61 7.98
N ILE A 48 8.66 -5.55 8.21
CA ILE A 48 8.35 -6.64 7.27
C ILE A 48 7.68 -6.08 6.02
N ILE A 49 6.68 -5.21 6.19
CA ILE A 49 5.99 -4.52 5.09
C ILE A 49 6.97 -3.74 4.22
N LEU A 50 7.92 -3.01 4.83
CA LEU A 50 8.94 -2.29 4.08
C LEU A 50 9.82 -3.26 3.27
N SER A 51 10.23 -4.38 3.86
CA SER A 51 11.01 -5.42 3.17
C SER A 51 10.26 -5.94 1.95
N ASP A 52 8.98 -6.27 2.10
CA ASP A 52 8.12 -6.79 1.02
C ASP A 52 7.93 -5.78 -0.10
N LEU A 53 7.69 -4.51 0.23
CA LEU A 53 7.57 -3.45 -0.77
C LEU A 53 8.86 -3.30 -1.58
N LEU A 54 10.02 -3.34 -0.91
CA LEU A 54 11.32 -3.24 -1.57
C LEU A 54 11.66 -4.49 -2.39
N GLU A 55 11.31 -5.70 -1.91
CA GLU A 55 11.46 -6.93 -2.68
C GLU A 55 10.59 -6.89 -3.94
N MET A 56 9.34 -6.45 -3.82
CA MET A 56 8.43 -6.32 -4.95
C MET A 56 8.96 -5.30 -5.96
N ALA A 57 9.44 -4.14 -5.51
CA ALA A 57 10.04 -3.14 -6.38
C ALA A 57 11.27 -3.68 -7.12
N ARG A 58 12.17 -4.39 -6.44
CA ARG A 58 13.33 -5.03 -7.06
C ARG A 58 12.92 -6.09 -8.10
N SER A 59 11.96 -6.95 -7.76
CA SER A 59 11.48 -8.01 -8.66
C SER A 59 10.76 -7.47 -9.91
N SER A 60 10.20 -6.27 -9.81
CA SER A 60 9.44 -5.61 -10.88
C SER A 60 10.25 -4.53 -11.62
N ASP A 61 11.57 -4.43 -11.38
CA ASP A 61 12.47 -3.40 -11.91
C ASP A 61 11.95 -1.96 -11.73
N VAL A 62 11.40 -1.69 -10.54
CA VAL A 62 10.89 -0.38 -10.13
C VAL A 62 11.97 0.34 -9.32
N MET A 63 12.40 1.49 -9.83
CA MET A 63 13.19 2.44 -9.07
C MET A 63 12.28 3.16 -8.08
N VAL A 64 12.67 3.13 -6.80
CA VAL A 64 11.85 3.69 -5.71
C VAL A 64 12.00 5.20 -5.66
N ASP A 65 10.88 5.91 -5.75
CA ASP A 65 10.83 7.37 -5.60
C ASP A 65 10.38 7.75 -4.18
N TRP A 66 9.44 6.99 -3.61
CA TRP A 66 8.91 7.22 -2.27
C TRP A 66 8.35 5.92 -1.68
N THR A 67 8.37 5.79 -0.36
CA THR A 67 7.79 4.63 0.34
C THR A 67 7.27 5.03 1.72
N SER A 68 6.22 4.33 2.17
CA SER A 68 5.65 4.45 3.51
C SER A 68 5.21 3.07 4.01
N ALA A 69 5.95 2.53 4.96
CA ALA A 69 5.58 1.29 5.65
C ALA A 69 4.28 1.44 6.46
N VAL A 70 4.07 2.62 7.05
CA VAL A 70 2.84 2.97 7.78
C VAL A 70 1.61 2.85 6.88
N LYS A 71 1.71 3.31 5.62
CA LYS A 71 0.63 3.20 4.63
C LYS A 71 0.67 1.88 3.84
N GLY A 72 1.76 1.11 3.91
CA GLY A 72 1.96 -0.07 3.07
C GLY A 72 2.06 0.25 1.58
N VAL A 73 2.66 1.39 1.24
CA VAL A 73 2.72 1.90 -0.13
C VAL A 73 4.15 2.21 -0.54
N LEU A 74 4.48 1.90 -1.78
CA LEU A 74 5.68 2.36 -2.46
C LEU A 74 5.29 2.96 -3.82
N VAL A 75 5.87 4.10 -4.13
CA VAL A 75 5.75 4.78 -5.42
C VAL A 75 7.11 4.82 -6.07
N GLY A 76 7.14 4.57 -7.38
CA GLY A 76 8.38 4.53 -8.13
C GLY A 76 8.15 4.67 -9.62
N SER A 77 9.20 4.39 -10.38
CA SER A 77 9.16 4.34 -11.84
C SER A 77 9.84 3.07 -12.38
N SER A 78 9.22 2.42 -13.36
CA SER A 78 9.80 1.23 -14.00
C SER A 78 10.81 1.62 -15.06
N ARG A 79 12.05 1.14 -14.96
CA ARG A 79 13.08 1.41 -15.98
C ARG A 79 12.81 0.62 -17.26
N GLN A 80 12.43 -0.66 -17.14
CA GLN A 80 12.03 -1.51 -18.26
C GLN A 80 10.90 -0.94 -19.11
N LEU A 81 9.97 -0.20 -18.50
CA LEU A 81 8.82 0.39 -19.20
C LEU A 81 9.05 1.86 -19.61
N GLY A 82 10.30 2.33 -19.65
CA GLY A 82 10.60 3.70 -20.11
C GLY A 82 10.25 4.79 -19.09
N GLY A 83 10.30 4.48 -17.79
CA GLY A 83 10.06 5.44 -16.72
C GLY A 83 8.60 5.59 -16.29
N LEU A 84 7.72 4.63 -16.63
CA LEU A 84 6.33 4.65 -16.19
C LEU A 84 6.23 4.72 -14.67
N TYR A 85 5.37 5.60 -14.16
CA TYR A 85 5.03 5.61 -12.75
C TYR A 85 4.39 4.29 -12.32
N CYS A 86 4.75 3.85 -11.13
CA CYS A 86 4.33 2.61 -10.53
C CYS A 86 3.85 2.85 -9.10
N LEU A 87 2.76 2.18 -8.73
CA LEU A 87 2.26 2.08 -7.36
C LEU A 87 2.33 0.62 -6.92
N ILE A 88 3.07 0.37 -5.85
CA ILE A 88 3.04 -0.91 -5.14
C ILE A 88 2.32 -0.68 -3.82
N ILE A 89 1.32 -1.52 -3.52
CA ILE A 89 0.56 -1.44 -2.28
C ILE A 89 0.36 -2.83 -1.69
N ILE A 90 0.61 -2.98 -0.39
CA ILE A 90 0.12 -4.15 0.36
C ILE A 90 -1.37 -3.89 0.64
N ASP A 91 -2.24 -4.72 0.10
CA ASP A 91 -3.69 -4.58 0.27
C ASP A 91 -4.17 -5.01 1.67
N ASP A 92 -5.46 -4.86 1.93
CA ASP A 92 -6.11 -5.23 3.18
C ASP A 92 -6.07 -6.73 3.51
N SER A 93 -5.72 -7.58 2.53
CA SER A 93 -5.49 -9.02 2.70
C SER A 93 -4.01 -9.38 2.92
N GLY A 94 -3.11 -8.40 2.92
CA GLY A 94 -1.67 -8.60 3.05
C GLY A 94 -0.99 -8.92 1.72
N ARG A 95 -1.67 -8.80 0.57
CA ARG A 95 -1.07 -9.13 -0.72
C ARG A 95 -0.48 -7.89 -1.39
N PRO A 96 0.78 -7.95 -1.87
CA PRO A 96 1.31 -6.90 -2.72
C PRO A 96 0.54 -6.84 -4.04
N ARG A 97 0.18 -5.63 -4.45
CA ARG A 97 -0.37 -5.32 -5.78
C ARG A 97 0.48 -4.26 -6.44
N VAL A 98 0.70 -4.41 -7.74
CA VAL A 98 1.48 -3.49 -8.56
C VAL A 98 0.56 -2.89 -9.63
N PHE A 99 0.62 -1.58 -9.79
CA PHE A 99 -0.12 -0.82 -10.79
C PHE A 99 0.83 0.11 -11.53
N TYR A 100 0.60 0.29 -12.84
CA TYR A 100 1.42 1.17 -13.69
C TYR A 100 0.57 2.26 -14.31
N ASP A 101 1.17 3.42 -14.63
CA ASP A 101 0.51 4.45 -15.43
C ASP A 101 0.50 4.05 -16.91
N THR A 102 -0.45 3.21 -17.30
CA THR A 102 -0.56 2.62 -18.64
C THR A 102 -0.92 3.61 -19.74
N ARG A 103 -1.33 4.85 -19.39
CA ARG A 103 -1.64 5.91 -20.36
C ARG A 103 -0.47 6.26 -21.27
N THR A 104 0.73 6.20 -20.72
CA THR A 104 1.97 6.57 -21.43
C THR A 104 2.40 5.53 -22.47
N LEU A 105 1.74 4.36 -22.52
CA LEU A 105 2.01 3.31 -23.51
C LEU A 105 1.11 3.42 -24.76
N GLY A 106 0.23 4.43 -24.87
CA GLY A 106 -0.69 4.57 -26.01
C GLY A 106 -1.76 3.47 -26.08
N ILE A 107 -1.90 2.68 -25.01
CA ILE A 107 -2.93 1.65 -24.88
C ILE A 107 -4.22 2.36 -24.41
N GLU A 108 -5.04 2.79 -25.37
CA GLU A 108 -6.36 3.41 -25.09
C GLU A 108 -7.39 2.42 -24.48
N HIS A 109 -7.01 1.16 -24.28
CA HIS A 109 -7.87 0.16 -23.64
C HIS A 109 -7.97 0.39 -22.12
N ASP A 110 -9.06 1.02 -21.72
CA ASP A 110 -9.71 1.00 -20.41
C ASP A 110 -8.86 1.37 -19.17
N ASN A 111 -8.07 2.45 -19.29
CA ASN A 111 -7.47 3.15 -18.15
C ASN A 111 -8.53 3.57 -17.09
N ARG A 112 -9.83 3.62 -17.44
CA ARG A 112 -10.90 3.90 -16.47
C ARG A 112 -11.12 2.72 -15.52
N ALA A 113 -11.19 1.49 -16.00
CA ALA A 113 -11.30 0.30 -15.15
C ALA A 113 -10.06 0.11 -14.26
N GLU A 114 -8.86 0.37 -14.78
CA GLU A 114 -7.62 0.28 -14.00
C GLU A 114 -7.60 1.31 -12.86
N ILE A 115 -7.94 2.57 -13.16
CA ILE A 115 -8.10 3.63 -12.15
C ILE A 115 -9.18 3.27 -11.14
N THR A 116 -10.30 2.68 -11.56
CA THR A 116 -11.38 2.25 -10.67
C THR A 116 -10.89 1.16 -9.71
N LYS A 117 -10.11 0.19 -10.22
CA LYS A 117 -9.48 -0.86 -9.40
C LYS A 117 -8.47 -0.29 -8.41
N ILE A 118 -7.64 0.66 -8.82
CA ILE A 118 -6.68 1.34 -7.93
C ILE A 118 -7.42 2.04 -6.80
N LYS A 119 -8.48 2.79 -7.12
CA LYS A 119 -9.30 3.48 -6.12
C LYS A 119 -9.95 2.52 -5.14
N ASP A 120 -10.52 1.41 -5.61
CA ASP A 120 -11.12 0.43 -4.71
C ASP A 120 -10.09 -0.18 -3.75
N VAL A 121 -8.88 -0.49 -4.25
CA VAL A 121 -7.80 -0.99 -3.40
C VAL A 121 -7.36 0.06 -2.38
N ILE A 122 -7.21 1.33 -2.79
CA ILE A 122 -6.86 2.44 -1.88
C ILE A 122 -7.95 2.63 -0.81
N ARG A 123 -9.22 2.67 -1.22
CA ARG A 123 -10.36 2.80 -0.30
C ARG A 123 -10.38 1.67 0.72
N ARG A 124 -10.28 0.41 0.28
CA ARG A 124 -10.32 -0.75 1.16
C ARG A 124 -9.10 -0.87 2.07
N SER A 125 -7.93 -0.47 1.60
CA SER A 125 -6.66 -0.66 2.34
C SER A 125 -6.29 0.54 3.21
N LEU A 126 -6.59 1.76 2.77
CA LEU A 126 -6.22 3.02 3.45
C LEU A 126 -7.42 3.75 4.06
N GLY A 127 -8.66 3.38 3.73
CA GLY A 127 -9.83 4.15 4.14
C GLY A 127 -9.94 5.53 3.48
N LEU A 128 -9.21 5.75 2.38
CA LEU A 128 -9.18 7.01 1.66
C LEU A 128 -10.18 6.99 0.50
N GLU A 129 -11.16 7.89 0.54
CA GLU A 129 -12.06 8.15 -0.58
C GLU A 129 -11.40 9.11 -1.56
N LEU A 130 -11.20 8.64 -2.79
CA LEU A 130 -10.58 9.41 -3.86
C LEU A 130 -11.64 9.96 -4.80
N ARG A 131 -11.47 11.21 -5.25
CA ARG A 131 -12.39 11.87 -6.18
C ARG A 131 -12.57 11.07 -7.48
N ASP A 132 -13.75 11.14 -8.09
CA ASP A 132 -14.10 10.36 -9.29
C ASP A 132 -13.22 10.68 -10.51
N GLU A 133 -12.87 11.94 -10.71
CA GLU A 133 -11.99 12.37 -11.79
C GLU A 133 -10.56 12.51 -11.26
N MET A 134 -9.84 11.40 -11.18
CA MET A 134 -8.43 11.41 -10.79
C MET A 134 -7.55 10.71 -11.83
N THR A 135 -6.43 11.36 -12.11
CA THR A 135 -5.34 10.74 -12.88
C THR A 135 -4.50 9.83 -11.99
N PHE A 136 -3.74 8.89 -12.57
CA PHE A 136 -2.81 8.07 -11.81
C PHE A 136 -1.84 8.95 -11.00
N ARG A 137 -1.24 9.97 -11.62
CA ARG A 137 -0.40 10.95 -10.92
C ARG A 137 -1.14 11.69 -9.80
N SER A 138 -2.39 12.09 -10.01
CA SER A 138 -3.21 12.72 -8.95
C SER A 138 -3.44 11.76 -7.78
N ILE A 139 -3.63 10.46 -8.05
CA ILE A 139 -3.73 9.42 -7.03
C ILE A 139 -2.43 9.34 -6.24
N LEU A 140 -1.28 9.24 -6.91
CA LEU A 140 0.02 9.23 -6.23
C LEU A 140 0.21 10.47 -5.35
N GLY A 141 -0.18 11.64 -5.85
CA GLY A 141 -0.18 12.90 -5.11
C GLY A 141 -0.94 12.83 -3.78
N SER A 142 -2.10 12.16 -3.77
CA SER A 142 -2.90 11.97 -2.56
C SER A 142 -2.28 11.02 -1.53
N LEU A 143 -1.34 10.17 -1.94
CA LEU A 143 -0.66 9.22 -1.06
C LEU A 143 0.50 9.86 -0.29
N TYR A 144 1.05 10.98 -0.78
CA TYR A 144 2.12 11.72 -0.10
C TYR A 144 1.65 12.51 1.14
N GLY A 145 0.37 12.89 1.18
CA GLY A 145 -0.23 13.75 2.22
C GLY A 145 -0.44 13.08 3.57
#